data_AF-A0AAN6GQR4-F1
#
_entry.id   AF-A0AAN6GQR4-F1
#
_cell.length_a   1.000
_cell.length_b   1.000
_cell.length_c   1.000
_cell.angle_alpha   90.00
_cell.angle_beta   90.00
_cell.angle_gamma   90.00
#
_symmetry.space_group_name_H-M   'P 1'
#
loop_
_entity.id
_entity.type
_entity.pdbx_description
1 polymer ?
#
loop_
_entity_poly.entity_id
_entity_poly.type
_entity_poly.pdbx_seq_one_letter_code
_entity_poly.pdbx_strand_id
1 'polypeptide(L)'
;MTNPRVYLDIEFDGSPAPRPGAGRIVLELYADKVPKTAENFRALCTGEKGNAKAGVPLHFKGSGFHRVIKRFMIQGGDFTNGDGTGGESIYGEKFEDEDLTGKHDKPFLLSMANAGPGTNGSQFFITTVPTPHLDGKHVVFGQVLKGKSVVRRIESLETGPSDRPSIPVTIADCGEIKEGESDGIEPDTSGDKYEDFPEDYTEEGDLDEKPEITLRIATELRALGNTAFSKQDYFTAIEKWQKAMRYLDVHPTIDPATSAQLAKDYNTIRTALQLNSALCALKLTPSPKPVFALHACDAVIERLATPRAAALLSSSASSTNDVAGAGWESEALTPSPTAPFAQELAKAYFRRALAKVVIKDDDGADADLSSALQYAPEDAGIKKEKAAVAARREKKKAAQRKAYSKMFG
;
A
#
# COMPACT_ATOMS: atom_id res chain seq x y z
N MET A 1 17.36 -14.61 30.17
CA MET A 1 17.60 -15.17 28.82
C MET A 1 17.16 -14.12 27.82
N THR A 2 17.78 -14.06 26.65
CA THR A 2 17.31 -13.21 25.55
C THR A 2 16.02 -13.80 24.97
N ASN A 3 15.10 -12.92 24.56
CA ASN A 3 13.85 -13.35 23.94
C ASN A 3 14.12 -13.98 22.56
N PRO A 4 13.57 -15.17 22.26
CA PRO A 4 13.73 -15.80 20.96
C PRO A 4 13.16 -14.93 19.83
N ARG A 5 13.78 -15.05 18.66
CA ARG A 5 13.28 -14.45 17.42
C ARG A 5 12.90 -15.55 16.46
N VAL A 6 11.74 -15.45 15.84
CA VAL A 6 11.25 -16.39 14.84
C VAL A 6 10.81 -15.65 13.59
N TYR A 7 10.70 -16.37 12.47
CA TYR A 7 10.20 -15.81 11.21
C TYR A 7 9.05 -16.63 10.64
N LEU A 8 8.19 -15.95 9.88
CA LEU A 8 7.15 -16.52 9.02
C LEU A 8 7.32 -15.93 7.61
N ASP A 9 7.59 -16.77 6.62
CA ASP A 9 7.60 -16.38 5.21
C ASP A 9 6.21 -16.56 4.61
N ILE A 10 5.60 -15.47 4.17
CA ILE A 10 4.21 -15.43 3.71
C ILE A 10 4.15 -15.47 2.19
N GLU A 11 3.31 -16.36 1.68
CA GLU A 11 2.89 -16.43 0.29
C GLU A 11 1.42 -16.06 0.11
N PHE A 12 1.13 -15.39 -1.00
CA PHE A 12 -0.22 -14.99 -1.39
C PHE A 12 -0.58 -15.74 -2.67
N ASP A 13 -1.66 -16.52 -2.65
CA ASP A 13 -2.15 -17.29 -3.80
C ASP A 13 -1.08 -18.21 -4.43
N GLY A 14 -0.26 -18.85 -3.58
CA GLY A 14 0.85 -19.72 -4.00
C GLY A 14 1.95 -19.00 -4.81
N SER A 15 1.93 -17.67 -4.85
CA SER A 15 2.95 -16.88 -5.51
C SER A 15 4.05 -16.52 -4.49
N PRO A 16 5.31 -16.90 -4.76
CA PRO A 16 6.42 -16.53 -3.89
C PRO A 16 6.57 -15.01 -3.83
N ALA A 17 7.18 -14.53 -2.74
CA ALA A 17 7.52 -13.12 -2.63
C ALA A 17 8.40 -12.69 -3.82
N PRO A 18 8.23 -11.45 -4.34
CA PRO A 18 8.95 -10.99 -5.53
C PRO A 18 10.47 -10.94 -5.35
N ARG A 19 10.94 -10.96 -4.09
CA ARG A 19 12.35 -10.99 -3.69
C ARG A 19 12.48 -11.81 -2.39
N PRO A 20 13.64 -12.43 -2.12
CA PRO A 20 13.90 -13.08 -0.83
C PRO A 20 13.62 -12.13 0.34
N GLY A 21 12.91 -12.61 1.36
CA GLY A 21 12.55 -11.83 2.55
C GLY A 21 11.41 -10.81 2.38
N ALA A 22 10.95 -10.52 1.15
CA ALA A 22 9.88 -9.52 0.94
C ALA A 22 8.49 -9.96 1.44
N GLY A 23 8.32 -11.25 1.76
CA GLY A 23 7.13 -11.79 2.42
C GLY A 23 7.36 -12.16 3.89
N ARG A 24 8.53 -11.81 4.46
CA ARG A 24 8.91 -12.28 5.81
C ARG A 24 8.37 -11.39 6.91
N ILE A 25 7.80 -12.02 7.94
CA ILE A 25 7.46 -11.40 9.23
C ILE A 25 8.45 -11.94 10.26
N VAL A 26 9.11 -11.04 11.00
CA VAL A 26 10.01 -11.40 12.11
C VAL A 26 9.33 -11.05 13.41
N LEU A 27 9.26 -12.01 14.33
CA LEU A 27 8.57 -11.91 15.60
C LEU A 27 9.58 -12.05 16.76
N GLU A 28 9.43 -11.22 17.79
CA GLU A 28 10.01 -11.45 19.11
C GLU A 28 9.01 -12.22 19.96
N LEU A 29 9.48 -13.22 20.71
CA LEU A 29 8.68 -13.97 21.66
C LEU A 29 9.08 -13.63 23.10
N TYR A 30 8.13 -13.23 23.94
CA TYR A 30 8.35 -12.79 25.32
C TYR A 30 8.60 -13.97 26.28
N ALA A 31 9.64 -14.77 26.01
CA ALA A 31 10.01 -15.92 26.83
C ALA A 31 10.40 -15.54 28.27
N ASP A 32 10.77 -14.29 28.51
CA ASP A 32 11.01 -13.73 29.83
C ASP A 32 9.74 -13.59 30.69
N LYS A 33 8.56 -13.50 30.06
CA LYS A 33 7.26 -13.33 30.74
C LYS A 33 6.37 -14.57 30.65
N VAL A 34 6.30 -15.17 29.46
CA VAL A 34 5.39 -16.29 29.13
C VAL A 34 6.18 -17.43 28.48
N PRO A 35 7.08 -18.09 29.25
CA PRO A 35 8.04 -19.06 28.72
C PRO A 35 7.38 -20.26 28.03
N LYS A 36 6.26 -20.79 28.54
CA LYS A 36 5.58 -21.93 27.89
C LYS A 36 4.91 -21.51 26.59
N THR A 37 4.27 -20.35 26.57
CA THR A 37 3.59 -19.82 25.39
C THR A 37 4.61 -19.49 24.29
N ALA A 38 5.73 -18.86 24.66
CA ALA A 38 6.84 -18.57 23.77
C ALA A 38 7.49 -19.86 23.22
N GLU A 39 7.77 -20.84 24.08
CA GLU A 39 8.37 -22.13 23.65
C GLU A 39 7.42 -22.91 22.73
N ASN A 40 6.11 -22.91 23.01
CA ASN A 40 5.11 -23.51 22.12
C ASN A 40 5.19 -22.91 20.71
N PHE A 41 5.14 -21.58 20.60
CA PHE A 41 5.19 -20.92 19.30
C PHE A 41 6.54 -21.14 18.59
N ARG A 42 7.65 -21.01 19.32
CA ARG A 42 9.00 -21.24 18.78
C ARG A 42 9.15 -22.65 18.20
N ALA A 43 8.75 -23.67 18.95
CA ALA A 43 8.83 -25.06 18.52
C ALA A 43 7.89 -25.38 17.36
N LEU A 44 6.72 -24.74 17.29
CA LEU A 44 5.82 -24.82 16.13
C LEU A 44 6.37 -24.08 14.90
N CYS A 45 7.23 -23.07 15.06
CA CYS A 45 7.97 -22.49 13.95
C CYS A 45 9.09 -23.41 13.44
N THR A 46 9.77 -24.16 14.30
CA THR A 46 10.88 -25.05 13.90
C THR A 46 10.43 -26.44 13.45
N GLY A 47 9.25 -26.89 13.90
CA GLY A 47 8.76 -28.24 13.63
C GLY A 47 9.50 -29.34 14.41
N GLU A 48 10.29 -28.99 15.42
CA GLU A 48 11.22 -29.91 16.09
C GLU A 48 10.55 -30.97 16.99
N LYS A 49 9.25 -30.79 17.31
CA LYS A 49 8.52 -31.66 18.25
C LYS A 49 7.80 -32.83 17.56
N GLY A 50 8.07 -33.09 16.29
CA GLY A 50 7.50 -34.22 15.55
C GLY A 50 6.04 -33.97 15.14
N ASN A 51 5.16 -34.93 15.42
CA ASN A 51 3.78 -34.92 14.94
C ASN A 51 2.77 -34.75 16.08
N ALA A 52 1.67 -34.06 15.77
CA ALA A 52 0.46 -33.97 16.56
C ALA A 52 -0.22 -35.35 16.66
N LYS A 53 -1.21 -35.50 17.55
CA LYS A 53 -1.94 -36.77 17.71
C LYS A 53 -2.63 -37.24 16.42
N ALA A 54 -3.07 -36.28 15.60
CA ALA A 54 -3.67 -36.54 14.29
C ALA A 54 -2.67 -37.01 13.21
N GLY A 55 -1.37 -37.15 13.55
CA GLY A 55 -0.32 -37.58 12.62
C GLY A 55 0.22 -36.47 11.70
N VAL A 56 -0.27 -35.24 11.86
CA VAL A 56 0.21 -34.05 11.14
C VAL A 56 1.40 -33.45 11.88
N PRO A 57 2.44 -32.92 11.20
CA PRO A 57 3.57 -32.26 11.87
C PRO A 57 3.12 -31.12 12.79
N LEU A 58 3.74 -31.01 13.98
CA LEU A 58 3.62 -29.85 14.87
C LEU A 58 4.43 -28.68 14.30
N HIS A 59 3.97 -28.12 13.18
CA HIS A 59 4.72 -27.15 12.39
C HIS A 59 3.78 -26.17 11.67
N PHE A 60 4.09 -24.87 11.73
CA PHE A 60 3.32 -23.85 11.01
C PHE A 60 3.56 -23.82 9.50
N LYS A 61 4.63 -24.43 9.00
CA LYS A 61 4.92 -24.50 7.56
C LYS A 61 3.77 -25.18 6.82
N GLY A 62 3.18 -24.45 5.87
CA GLY A 62 2.00 -24.84 5.10
C GLY A 62 0.66 -24.45 5.73
N SER A 63 0.64 -23.99 6.98
CA SER A 63 -0.57 -23.45 7.61
C SER A 63 -0.93 -22.07 7.04
N GLY A 64 -2.21 -21.73 7.08
CA GLY A 64 -2.73 -20.48 6.52
C GLY A 64 -3.35 -19.53 7.55
N PHE A 65 -3.48 -18.27 7.15
CA PHE A 65 -4.35 -17.31 7.84
C PHE A 65 -5.79 -17.55 7.41
N HIS A 66 -6.56 -18.18 8.28
CA HIS A 66 -7.92 -18.64 7.97
C HIS A 66 -8.99 -17.60 8.33
N ARG A 67 -8.63 -16.57 9.10
CA ARG A 67 -9.55 -15.50 9.53
C ARG A 67 -8.83 -14.16 9.60
N VAL A 68 -9.32 -13.16 8.87
CA VAL A 68 -8.74 -11.82 8.79
C VAL A 68 -9.84 -10.78 8.97
N ILE A 69 -9.68 -9.87 9.93
CA ILE A 69 -10.63 -8.79 10.15
C ILE A 69 -9.87 -7.48 10.10
N LYS A 70 -10.18 -6.67 9.08
CA LYS A 70 -9.58 -5.35 8.89
C LYS A 70 -9.85 -4.46 10.09
N ARG A 71 -8.82 -3.72 10.54
CA ARG A 71 -8.83 -2.91 11.76
C ARG A 71 -9.15 -3.71 13.02
N PHE A 72 -8.66 -4.94 13.07
CA PHE A 72 -8.75 -5.77 14.26
C PHE A 72 -7.52 -6.68 14.38
N MET A 73 -7.47 -7.78 13.61
CA MET A 73 -6.41 -8.77 13.70
C MET A 73 -6.36 -9.71 12.48
N ILE A 74 -5.23 -10.40 12.33
CA ILE A 74 -5.06 -11.53 11.40
C ILE A 74 -4.79 -12.80 12.21
N GLN A 75 -5.55 -13.88 11.96
CA GLN A 75 -5.49 -15.13 12.74
C GLN A 75 -5.07 -16.32 11.86
N GLY A 76 -4.16 -17.12 12.41
CA GLY A 76 -3.58 -18.31 11.78
C GLY A 76 -3.26 -19.40 12.79
N GLY A 77 -2.44 -20.37 12.38
CA GLY A 77 -1.92 -21.42 13.27
C GLY A 77 -2.80 -22.67 13.42
N ASP A 78 -3.89 -22.78 12.66
CA ASP A 78 -4.60 -24.05 12.48
C ASP A 78 -3.91 -24.84 11.36
N PHE A 79 -2.97 -25.70 11.73
CA PHE A 79 -2.22 -26.56 10.81
C PHE A 79 -2.90 -27.93 10.59
N THR A 80 -4.00 -28.24 11.28
CA THR A 80 -4.69 -29.54 11.13
C THR A 80 -5.89 -29.45 10.19
N ASN A 81 -6.76 -28.45 10.38
CA ASN A 81 -8.00 -28.30 9.61
C ASN A 81 -7.97 -27.07 8.69
N GLY A 82 -7.18 -26.04 9.05
CA GLY A 82 -7.00 -24.83 8.24
C GLY A 82 -8.25 -23.94 8.17
N ASP A 83 -9.17 -24.06 9.12
CA ASP A 83 -10.45 -23.33 9.15
C ASP A 83 -10.79 -22.73 10.52
N GLY A 84 -9.92 -22.90 11.51
CA GLY A 84 -10.07 -22.39 12.87
C GLY A 84 -10.67 -23.40 13.85
N THR A 85 -11.06 -24.59 13.39
CA THR A 85 -11.60 -25.66 14.26
C THR A 85 -10.52 -26.59 14.82
N GLY A 86 -9.29 -26.49 14.31
CA GLY A 86 -8.18 -27.37 14.64
C GLY A 86 -7.04 -26.74 15.44
N GLY A 87 -5.86 -27.35 15.31
CA GLY A 87 -4.63 -26.97 15.99
C GLY A 87 -4.36 -27.75 17.29
N GLU A 88 -3.08 -27.97 17.58
CA GLU A 88 -2.59 -28.69 18.77
C GLU A 88 -1.30 -28.02 19.27
N SER A 89 -1.14 -27.88 20.59
CA SER A 89 0.10 -27.36 21.18
C SER A 89 1.18 -28.43 21.27
N ILE A 90 2.43 -28.03 21.50
CA ILE A 90 3.51 -29.00 21.77
C ILE A 90 3.34 -29.76 23.09
N TYR A 91 2.40 -29.33 23.94
CA TYR A 91 2.09 -29.93 25.24
C TYR A 91 0.85 -30.84 25.20
N GLY A 92 0.23 -30.99 24.02
CA GLY A 92 -1.03 -31.70 23.79
C GLY A 92 -2.11 -30.77 23.23
N GLU A 93 -3.37 -31.22 23.26
CA GLU A 93 -4.49 -30.52 22.61
C GLU A 93 -4.65 -29.07 23.09
N LYS A 94 -4.51 -28.84 24.40
CA LYS A 94 -4.66 -27.53 25.05
C LYS A 94 -3.63 -27.36 26.18
N PHE A 95 -3.30 -26.10 26.50
CA PHE A 95 -2.52 -25.71 27.68
C PHE A 95 -3.08 -24.44 28.34
N GLU A 96 -2.70 -24.23 29.61
CA GLU A 96 -3.18 -23.13 30.45
C GLU A 96 -2.79 -21.73 29.94
N ASP A 97 -3.49 -20.69 30.41
CA ASP A 97 -3.07 -19.29 30.26
C ASP A 97 -1.91 -19.01 31.23
N GLU A 98 -0.81 -18.39 30.75
CA GLU A 98 0.31 -17.99 31.63
C GLU A 98 0.11 -16.61 32.25
N ASP A 99 0.36 -15.53 31.49
CA ASP A 99 0.24 -14.15 31.94
C ASP A 99 -0.82 -13.41 31.11
N LEU A 100 -1.90 -13.00 31.78
CA LEU A 100 -3.02 -12.25 31.20
C LEU A 100 -2.97 -10.75 31.52
N THR A 101 -1.88 -10.26 32.14
CA THR A 101 -1.69 -8.84 32.43
C THR A 101 -1.19 -8.03 31.22
N GLY A 102 -0.68 -8.71 30.19
CA GLY A 102 -0.32 -8.11 28.91
C GLY A 102 -1.52 -7.43 28.26
N LYS A 103 -1.36 -6.15 27.90
CA LYS A 103 -2.40 -5.37 27.23
C LYS A 103 -2.25 -5.40 25.73
N HIS A 104 -3.37 -5.39 25.03
CA HIS A 104 -3.42 -5.25 23.58
C HIS A 104 -3.52 -3.76 23.21
N ASP A 105 -2.53 -2.98 23.60
CA ASP A 105 -2.56 -1.51 23.55
C ASP A 105 -1.99 -0.91 22.26
N LYS A 106 -1.43 -1.74 21.38
CA LYS A 106 -0.81 -1.33 20.12
C LYS A 106 -0.99 -2.38 19.01
N PRO A 107 -0.87 -1.99 17.73
CA PRO A 107 -0.80 -2.95 16.64
C PRO A 107 0.45 -3.83 16.76
N PHE A 108 0.43 -4.94 16.02
CA PHE A 108 1.52 -5.90 15.86
C PHE A 108 1.92 -6.68 17.11
N LEU A 109 1.01 -6.81 18.07
CA LEU A 109 1.16 -7.74 19.18
C LEU A 109 0.76 -9.14 18.73
N LEU A 110 1.55 -10.14 19.13
CA LEU A 110 1.29 -11.55 18.91
C LEU A 110 0.60 -12.12 20.14
N SER A 111 -0.55 -12.77 19.95
CA SER A 111 -1.38 -13.28 21.05
C SER A 111 -2.10 -14.59 20.71
N MET A 112 -2.39 -15.38 21.75
CA MET A 112 -3.00 -16.71 21.61
C MET A 112 -4.50 -16.61 21.30
N ALA A 113 -4.95 -17.34 20.28
CA ALA A 113 -6.37 -17.60 20.11
C ALA A 113 -6.80 -18.76 21.04
N ASN A 114 -7.97 -18.63 21.64
CA ASN A 114 -8.54 -19.64 22.54
C ASN A 114 -10.07 -19.68 22.43
N ALA A 115 -10.69 -20.70 23.02
CA ALA A 115 -12.14 -20.90 23.11
C ALA A 115 -12.65 -20.69 24.56
N GLY A 116 -11.94 -19.86 25.34
CA GLY A 116 -12.15 -19.68 26.77
C GLY A 116 -10.90 -19.96 27.61
N PRO A 117 -10.97 -19.75 28.94
CA PRO A 117 -9.81 -19.87 29.82
C PRO A 117 -9.11 -21.24 29.72
N GLY A 118 -7.78 -21.22 29.61
CA GLY A 118 -6.92 -22.41 29.59
C GLY A 118 -7.09 -23.31 28.37
N THR A 119 -7.51 -22.75 27.23
CA THR A 119 -7.73 -23.49 25.98
C THR A 119 -6.78 -23.07 24.85
N ASN A 120 -5.56 -22.67 25.21
CA ASN A 120 -4.53 -22.32 24.24
C ASN A 120 -4.06 -23.56 23.47
N GLY A 121 -3.93 -23.47 22.15
CA GLY A 121 -3.45 -24.55 21.28
C GLY A 121 -2.26 -24.08 20.44
N SER A 122 -2.42 -24.12 19.11
CA SER A 122 -1.45 -23.56 18.17
C SER A 122 -1.90 -22.27 17.50
N GLN A 123 -3.21 -21.97 17.55
CA GLN A 123 -3.76 -20.80 16.88
C GLN A 123 -3.33 -19.52 17.58
N PHE A 124 -3.04 -18.51 16.76
CA PHE A 124 -2.58 -17.20 17.20
C PHE A 124 -3.20 -16.11 16.34
N PHE A 125 -3.15 -14.89 16.82
CA PHE A 125 -3.44 -13.71 16.02
C PHE A 125 -2.37 -12.64 16.21
N ILE A 126 -2.23 -11.81 15.18
CA ILE A 126 -1.43 -10.57 15.22
C ILE A 126 -2.41 -9.40 15.17
N THR A 127 -2.35 -8.51 16.16
CA THR A 127 -3.20 -7.32 16.20
C THR A 127 -2.80 -6.34 15.08
N THR A 128 -3.77 -5.60 14.55
CA THR A 128 -3.51 -4.54 13.54
C THR A 128 -3.91 -3.16 14.03
N VAL A 129 -4.54 -3.10 15.20
CA VAL A 129 -4.91 -1.90 15.97
C VAL A 129 -4.85 -2.26 17.46
N PRO A 130 -4.96 -1.30 18.40
CA PRO A 130 -5.23 -1.61 19.81
C PRO A 130 -6.56 -2.36 19.98
N THR A 131 -6.56 -3.45 20.76
CA THR A 131 -7.72 -4.33 20.98
C THR A 131 -7.99 -4.59 22.48
N PRO A 132 -8.23 -3.54 23.31
CA PRO A 132 -8.32 -3.67 24.76
C PRO A 132 -9.46 -4.57 25.26
N HIS A 133 -10.45 -4.88 24.41
CA HIS A 133 -11.52 -5.83 24.74
C HIS A 133 -11.05 -7.29 24.85
N LEU A 134 -9.81 -7.59 24.41
CA LEU A 134 -9.13 -8.87 24.53
C LEU A 134 -8.26 -8.99 25.79
N ASP A 135 -8.05 -7.89 26.52
CA ASP A 135 -7.25 -7.87 27.74
C ASP A 135 -7.85 -8.79 28.80
N GLY A 136 -6.98 -9.51 29.52
CA GLY A 136 -7.42 -10.49 30.52
C GLY A 136 -8.01 -11.78 29.96
N LYS A 137 -8.07 -11.95 28.63
CA LYS A 137 -8.68 -13.12 27.96
C LYS A 137 -7.73 -13.87 27.04
N HIS A 138 -6.76 -13.18 26.46
CA HIS A 138 -5.78 -13.75 25.53
C HIS A 138 -4.36 -13.42 26.01
N VAL A 139 -3.49 -14.42 26.00
CA VAL A 139 -2.09 -14.26 26.43
C VAL A 139 -1.35 -13.49 25.33
N VAL A 140 -0.82 -12.30 25.65
CA VAL A 140 0.10 -11.56 24.77
C VAL A 140 1.49 -12.13 24.97
N PHE A 141 2.09 -12.68 23.91
CA PHE A 141 3.34 -13.44 24.02
C PHE A 141 4.44 -13.02 23.05
N GLY A 142 4.22 -11.96 22.27
CA GLY A 142 5.25 -11.43 21.40
C GLY A 142 4.85 -10.17 20.66
N GLN A 143 5.68 -9.76 19.71
CA GLN A 143 5.40 -8.65 18.79
C GLN A 143 6.15 -8.82 17.46
N VAL A 144 5.65 -8.16 16.42
CA VAL A 144 6.36 -8.05 15.14
C VAL A 144 7.51 -7.05 15.28
N LEU A 145 8.72 -7.49 14.94
CA LEU A 145 9.90 -6.65 14.82
C LEU A 145 10.08 -6.12 13.40
N LYS A 146 9.83 -6.96 12.38
CA LYS A 146 9.97 -6.62 10.95
C LYS A 146 8.86 -7.27 10.12
N GLY A 147 8.56 -6.71 8.96
CA GLY A 147 7.50 -7.21 8.08
C GLY A 147 6.10 -6.70 8.44
N LYS A 148 5.99 -5.53 9.10
CA LYS A 148 4.71 -4.89 9.38
C LYS A 148 3.87 -4.69 8.10
N SER A 149 4.51 -4.33 6.98
CA SER A 149 3.82 -4.19 5.69
C SER A 149 3.26 -5.51 5.15
N VAL A 150 3.86 -6.65 5.49
CA VAL A 150 3.31 -7.97 5.16
C VAL A 150 2.03 -8.21 5.99
N VAL A 151 2.05 -7.90 7.29
CA VAL A 151 0.86 -7.96 8.15
C VAL A 151 -0.27 -7.06 7.61
N ARG A 152 0.06 -5.81 7.27
CA ARG A 152 -0.89 -4.86 6.65
C ARG A 152 -1.42 -5.35 5.31
N ARG A 153 -0.59 -6.02 4.51
CA ARG A 153 -1.02 -6.63 3.24
C ARG A 153 -2.03 -7.75 3.49
N ILE A 154 -1.79 -8.64 4.45
CA ILE A 154 -2.75 -9.68 4.84
C ILE A 154 -4.07 -9.03 5.29
N GLU A 155 -4.00 -8.03 6.18
CA GLU A 155 -5.16 -7.28 6.68
C GLU A 155 -5.99 -6.61 5.57
N SER A 156 -5.33 -6.15 4.51
CA SER A 156 -5.98 -5.42 3.42
C SER A 156 -6.78 -6.28 2.44
N LEU A 157 -6.65 -7.61 2.51
CA LEU A 157 -7.33 -8.52 1.61
C LEU A 157 -8.86 -8.45 1.80
N GLU A 158 -9.58 -8.60 0.70
CA GLU A 158 -11.02 -8.83 0.76
C GLU A 158 -11.29 -10.17 1.46
N THR A 159 -12.37 -10.22 2.23
CA THR A 159 -12.74 -11.41 2.99
C THR A 159 -14.14 -11.89 2.60
N GLY A 160 -14.30 -13.21 2.57
CA GLY A 160 -15.57 -13.88 2.31
C GLY A 160 -16.28 -14.28 3.60
N PRO A 161 -17.19 -15.28 3.53
CA PRO A 161 -17.85 -15.83 4.71
C PRO A 161 -16.85 -16.26 5.80
N SER A 162 -17.22 -16.05 7.07
CA SER A 162 -16.38 -16.34 8.24
C SER A 162 -15.05 -15.57 8.28
N ASP A 163 -15.01 -14.39 7.66
CA ASP A 163 -13.83 -13.52 7.57
C ASP A 163 -12.62 -14.18 6.90
N ARG A 164 -12.85 -15.20 6.06
CA ARG A 164 -11.77 -15.92 5.36
C ARG A 164 -11.22 -15.06 4.21
N PRO A 165 -9.89 -14.89 4.07
CA PRO A 165 -9.31 -14.17 2.93
C PRO A 165 -9.78 -14.71 1.58
N SER A 166 -10.03 -13.81 0.62
CA SER A 166 -10.51 -14.16 -0.74
C SER A 166 -9.46 -14.88 -1.58
N ILE A 167 -8.18 -14.71 -1.23
CA ILE A 167 -7.05 -15.47 -1.77
C ILE A 167 -6.33 -16.22 -0.64
N PRO A 168 -5.74 -17.41 -0.90
CA PRO A 168 -4.96 -18.11 0.10
C PRO A 168 -3.78 -17.28 0.61
N VAL A 169 -3.60 -17.24 1.93
CA VAL A 169 -2.43 -16.65 2.61
C VAL A 169 -1.77 -17.73 3.44
N THR A 170 -0.59 -18.16 3.03
CA THR A 170 0.07 -19.35 3.59
C THR A 170 1.43 -18.99 4.18
N ILE A 171 1.77 -19.62 5.30
CA ILE A 171 3.12 -19.60 5.87
C ILE A 171 3.94 -20.64 5.07
N ALA A 172 4.63 -20.19 4.04
CA ALA A 172 5.38 -21.06 3.14
C ALA A 172 6.64 -21.64 3.80
N ASP A 173 7.25 -20.89 4.71
CA ASP A 173 8.36 -21.35 5.55
C ASP A 173 8.35 -20.61 6.90
N CYS A 174 8.92 -21.23 7.92
CA CYS A 174 9.06 -20.62 9.23
C CYS A 174 10.21 -21.27 9.99
N GLY A 175 10.70 -20.57 11.02
CA GLY A 175 11.81 -21.07 11.83
C GLY A 175 12.26 -20.08 12.90
N GLU A 176 13.30 -20.46 13.61
CA GLU A 176 13.97 -19.64 14.62
C GLU A 176 15.19 -18.95 14.00
N ILE A 177 15.39 -17.66 14.33
CA ILE A 177 16.57 -16.88 13.95
C ILE A 177 17.51 -16.84 15.15
N LYS A 178 18.66 -17.51 15.03
CA LYS A 178 19.60 -17.59 16.15
C LYS A 178 20.27 -16.23 16.41
N GLU A 179 20.86 -16.10 17.58
CA GLU A 179 21.67 -14.92 17.90
C GLU A 179 22.83 -14.78 16.90
N GLY A 180 23.02 -13.57 16.37
CA GLY A 180 24.01 -13.29 15.34
C GLY A 180 23.62 -13.67 13.90
N GLU A 181 22.53 -14.40 13.69
CA GLU A 181 22.03 -14.68 12.34
C GLU A 181 21.26 -13.49 11.76
N SER A 182 21.36 -13.33 10.43
CA SER A 182 20.55 -12.38 9.67
C SER A 182 19.08 -12.79 9.73
N ASP A 183 18.20 -11.80 9.79
CA ASP A 183 16.76 -12.05 9.65
C ASP A 183 16.33 -12.42 8.24
N GLY A 184 17.24 -12.35 7.25
CA GLY A 184 16.98 -12.69 5.86
C GLY A 184 16.04 -11.70 5.14
N ILE A 185 15.79 -10.53 5.74
CA ILE A 185 15.11 -9.42 5.08
C ILE A 185 16.19 -8.54 4.46
N GLU A 186 16.29 -8.60 3.13
CA GLU A 186 17.22 -7.75 2.40
C GLU A 186 16.87 -6.26 2.63
N PRO A 187 17.83 -5.45 3.08
CA PRO A 187 17.59 -4.03 3.31
C PRO A 187 17.22 -3.34 1.99
N ASP A 188 16.38 -2.34 2.10
CA ASP A 188 16.04 -1.51 0.96
C ASP A 188 17.29 -0.76 0.47
N THR A 189 17.75 -1.10 -0.73
CA THR A 189 18.94 -0.49 -1.35
C THR A 189 18.74 0.97 -1.75
N SER A 190 17.50 1.48 -1.68
CA SER A 190 17.21 2.91 -1.87
C SER A 190 17.63 3.77 -0.68
N GLY A 191 17.83 3.19 0.51
CA GLY A 191 18.08 3.94 1.74
C GLY A 191 16.81 4.53 2.37
N ASP A 192 15.63 4.03 1.98
CA ASP A 192 14.37 4.34 2.67
C ASP A 192 14.40 3.82 4.11
N LYS A 193 14.18 4.72 5.06
CA LYS A 193 14.20 4.46 6.51
C LYS A 193 12.81 4.49 7.15
N TYR A 194 11.78 4.80 6.38
CA TYR A 194 10.44 5.04 6.91
C TYR A 194 9.61 3.76 6.95
N GLU A 195 8.61 3.70 7.82
CA GLU A 195 7.63 2.61 7.79
C GLU A 195 6.75 2.73 6.54
N ASP A 196 6.32 1.61 5.97
CA ASP A 196 5.53 1.60 4.73
C ASP A 196 4.15 2.25 4.88
N PHE A 197 3.61 2.22 6.09
CA PHE A 197 2.32 2.79 6.49
C PHE A 197 2.58 3.88 7.55
N PRO A 198 2.14 5.13 7.32
CA PRO A 198 2.41 6.24 8.24
C PRO A 198 1.93 6.00 9.66
N GLU A 199 0.79 5.34 9.85
CA GLU A 199 0.23 5.01 11.17
C GLU A 199 1.15 4.10 12.01
N ASP A 200 2.09 3.42 11.37
CA ASP A 200 3.05 2.53 12.02
C ASP A 200 4.40 3.23 12.32
N TYR A 201 4.58 4.47 11.84
CA TYR A 201 5.78 5.29 12.04
C TYR A 201 5.68 6.09 13.34
N THR A 202 6.33 5.60 14.39
CA THR A 202 6.23 6.18 15.75
C THR A 202 7.44 7.00 16.18
N GLU A 203 8.55 6.96 15.42
CA GLU A 203 9.82 7.59 15.79
C GLU A 203 9.72 9.11 15.96
N GLU A 204 8.79 9.75 15.25
CA GLU A 204 8.58 11.19 15.29
C GLU A 204 7.23 11.59 15.89
N GLY A 205 6.62 10.71 16.69
CA GLY A 205 5.36 10.92 17.40
C GLY A 205 4.12 10.78 16.51
N ASP A 206 2.99 11.32 16.99
CA ASP A 206 1.73 11.27 16.25
C ASP A 206 1.79 12.13 14.98
N LEU A 207 1.67 11.49 13.82
CA LEU A 207 1.72 12.15 12.53
C LEU A 207 0.45 12.92 12.21
N ASP A 208 -0.69 12.60 12.84
CA ASP A 208 -1.98 13.27 12.61
C ASP A 208 -1.95 14.75 13.03
N GLU A 209 -0.98 15.15 13.86
CA GLU A 209 -0.78 16.53 14.31
C GLU A 209 0.44 17.20 13.64
N LYS A 210 1.15 16.51 12.74
CA LYS A 210 2.48 16.94 12.24
C LYS A 210 2.59 16.93 10.71
N PRO A 211 1.86 17.82 10.02
CA PRO A 211 1.90 17.87 8.57
C PRO A 211 3.31 18.18 8.01
N GLU A 212 4.12 18.98 8.69
CA GLU A 212 5.49 19.30 8.25
C GLU A 212 6.38 18.06 8.16
N ILE A 213 6.20 17.10 9.08
CA ILE A 213 6.94 15.84 9.10
C ILE A 213 6.50 14.98 7.92
N THR A 214 5.20 14.77 7.73
CA THR A 214 4.73 13.94 6.62
C THR A 214 5.09 14.52 5.25
N LEU A 215 5.11 15.86 5.11
CA LEU A 215 5.61 16.54 3.91
C LEU A 215 7.09 16.27 3.67
N ARG A 216 7.93 16.37 4.71
CA ARG A 216 9.37 16.09 4.62
C ARG A 216 9.60 14.64 4.19
N ILE A 217 8.93 13.69 4.85
CA ILE A 217 9.03 12.27 4.54
C ILE A 217 8.61 12.00 3.09
N ALA A 218 7.46 12.53 2.65
CA ALA A 218 7.00 12.40 1.27
C ALA A 218 8.00 13.00 0.26
N THR A 219 8.69 14.08 0.63
CA THR A 219 9.73 14.72 -0.20
C THR A 219 10.99 13.85 -0.31
N GLU A 220 11.46 13.30 0.81
CA GLU A 220 12.58 12.36 0.84
C GLU A 220 12.26 11.10 0.00
N LEU A 221 11.10 10.48 0.23
CA LEU A 221 10.62 9.33 -0.54
C LEU A 221 10.45 9.64 -2.04
N ARG A 222 9.97 10.84 -2.39
CA ARG A 222 9.90 11.29 -3.79
C ARG A 222 11.27 11.28 -4.45
N ALA A 223 12.31 11.75 -3.74
CA ALA A 223 13.68 11.78 -4.25
C ALA A 223 14.25 10.37 -4.46
N LEU A 224 13.95 9.43 -3.55
CA LEU A 224 14.30 8.02 -3.71
C LEU A 224 13.62 7.42 -4.94
N GLY A 225 12.31 7.65 -5.11
CA GLY A 225 11.58 7.19 -6.29
C GLY A 225 12.10 7.79 -7.59
N ASN A 226 12.50 9.07 -7.61
CA ASN A 226 13.15 9.69 -8.77
C ASN A 226 14.48 9.01 -9.13
N THR A 227 15.28 8.65 -8.13
CA THR A 227 16.56 7.94 -8.30
C THR A 227 16.35 6.54 -8.86
N ALA A 228 15.35 5.81 -8.36
CA ALA A 228 14.97 4.50 -8.90
C ALA A 228 14.49 4.63 -10.36
N PHE A 229 13.62 5.60 -10.64
CA PHE A 229 13.10 5.83 -11.98
C PHE A 229 14.19 6.15 -13.00
N SER A 230 15.20 6.96 -12.63
CA SER A 230 16.32 7.27 -13.52
C SER A 230 17.19 6.05 -13.86
N LYS A 231 17.19 5.04 -12.98
CA LYS A 231 17.85 3.75 -13.20
C LYS A 231 16.95 2.74 -13.93
N GLN A 232 15.77 3.16 -14.37
CA GLN A 232 14.73 2.30 -14.97
C GLN A 232 14.19 1.21 -14.02
N ASP A 233 14.42 1.36 -12.71
CA ASP A 233 13.78 0.53 -11.69
C ASP A 233 12.37 1.09 -11.39
N TYR A 234 11.45 0.83 -12.33
CA TYR A 234 10.09 1.36 -12.27
C TYR A 234 9.26 0.77 -11.13
N PHE A 235 9.61 -0.44 -10.65
CA PHE A 235 8.93 -1.08 -9.54
C PHE A 235 9.25 -0.35 -8.24
N THR A 236 10.54 -0.18 -7.92
CA THR A 236 10.94 0.57 -6.73
C THR A 236 10.46 2.02 -6.81
N ALA A 237 10.52 2.65 -7.99
CA ALA A 237 10.05 4.02 -8.17
C ALA A 237 8.57 4.19 -7.81
N ILE A 238 7.69 3.32 -8.33
CA ILE A 238 6.25 3.41 -8.04
C ILE A 238 5.95 3.07 -6.57
N GLU A 239 6.66 2.11 -5.97
CA GLU A 239 6.51 1.80 -4.54
C GLU A 239 6.83 3.01 -3.66
N LYS A 240 7.96 3.70 -3.92
CA LYS A 240 8.34 4.90 -3.17
C LYS A 240 7.38 6.06 -3.34
N TRP A 241 6.88 6.29 -4.56
CA TRP A 241 5.92 7.36 -4.79
C TRP A 241 4.54 7.06 -4.19
N GLN A 242 4.09 5.81 -4.23
CA GLN A 242 2.86 5.41 -3.55
C GLN A 242 3.00 5.51 -2.03
N LYS A 243 4.16 5.15 -1.48
CA LYS A 243 4.47 5.38 -0.06
C LYS A 243 4.45 6.85 0.30
N ALA A 244 5.10 7.70 -0.48
CA ALA A 244 5.07 9.14 -0.29
C ALA A 244 3.64 9.70 -0.32
N MET A 245 2.78 9.20 -1.21
CA MET A 245 1.37 9.56 -1.25
C MET A 245 0.63 9.16 0.04
N ARG A 246 0.87 7.96 0.59
CA ARG A 246 0.29 7.55 1.88
C ARG A 246 0.65 8.52 3.01
N TYR A 247 1.92 8.95 3.08
CA TYR A 247 2.33 9.96 4.07
C TYR A 247 1.61 11.30 3.86
N LEU A 248 1.43 11.75 2.63
CA LEU A 248 0.63 12.95 2.37
C LEU A 248 -0.86 12.76 2.68
N ASP A 249 -1.38 11.54 2.61
CA ASP A 249 -2.80 11.23 2.85
C ASP A 249 -3.17 11.18 4.34
N VAL A 250 -2.18 11.21 5.25
CA VAL A 250 -2.40 11.54 6.66
C VAL A 250 -3.06 12.93 6.77
N HIS A 251 -2.60 13.87 5.94
CA HIS A 251 -3.12 15.22 5.83
C HIS A 251 -3.64 15.48 4.41
N PRO A 252 -4.81 14.93 4.05
CA PRO A 252 -5.30 14.94 2.67
C PRO A 252 -5.50 16.37 2.15
N THR A 253 -5.80 17.31 3.05
CA THR A 253 -5.92 18.75 2.79
C THR A 253 -5.23 19.54 3.89
N ILE A 254 -4.48 20.57 3.52
CA ILE A 254 -3.95 21.57 4.46
C ILE A 254 -4.77 22.84 4.29
N ASP A 255 -5.30 23.36 5.40
CA ASP A 255 -6.00 24.65 5.39
C ASP A 255 -5.01 25.78 5.07
N PRO A 256 -5.17 26.52 3.95
CA PRO A 256 -4.31 27.64 3.62
C PRO A 256 -4.35 28.77 4.65
N ALA A 257 -5.41 28.86 5.46
CA ALA A 257 -5.50 29.82 6.56
C ALA A 257 -4.51 29.49 7.70
N THR A 258 -4.20 28.20 7.89
CA THR A 258 -3.18 27.75 8.86
C THR A 258 -1.79 28.02 8.34
N SER A 259 -1.51 27.62 7.08
CA SER A 259 -0.25 27.93 6.41
C SER A 259 -0.38 27.81 4.90
N ALA A 260 -0.43 28.96 4.23
CA ALA A 260 -0.49 29.02 2.76
C ALA A 260 0.73 28.35 2.10
N GLN A 261 1.92 28.48 2.70
CA GLN A 261 3.13 27.88 2.18
C GLN A 261 3.09 26.35 2.30
N LEU A 262 2.67 25.83 3.46
CA LEU A 262 2.55 24.38 3.67
C LEU A 262 1.51 23.77 2.73
N ALA A 263 0.36 24.42 2.57
CA ALA A 263 -0.67 23.99 1.62
C ALA A 263 -0.14 23.94 0.18
N LYS A 264 0.63 24.95 -0.22
CA LYS A 264 1.28 25.01 -1.55
C LYS A 264 2.29 23.88 -1.75
N ASP A 265 3.14 23.61 -0.75
CA ASP A 265 4.17 22.59 -0.84
C ASP A 265 3.57 21.18 -0.89
N TYR A 266 2.56 20.89 -0.06
CA TYR A 266 1.79 19.65 -0.12
C TYR A 266 1.23 19.38 -1.51
N ASN A 267 0.56 20.38 -2.08
CA ASN A 267 -0.06 20.23 -3.39
C ASN A 267 0.98 20.09 -4.51
N THR A 268 2.13 20.75 -4.37
CA THR A 268 3.25 20.63 -5.32
C THR A 268 3.81 19.21 -5.31
N ILE A 269 4.11 18.66 -4.12
CA ILE A 269 4.61 17.29 -3.98
C ILE A 269 3.57 16.27 -4.43
N ARG A 270 2.31 16.41 -3.99
CA ARG A 270 1.19 15.53 -4.41
C ARG A 270 1.02 15.49 -5.92
N THR A 271 1.02 16.65 -6.58
CA THR A 271 0.91 16.75 -8.04
C THR A 271 2.09 16.04 -8.71
N ALA A 272 3.31 16.28 -8.24
CA ALA A 272 4.49 15.62 -8.79
C ALA A 272 4.44 14.10 -8.62
N LEU A 273 4.03 13.60 -7.45
CA LEU A 273 3.90 12.17 -7.16
C LEU A 273 2.84 11.51 -8.05
N GLN A 274 1.66 12.11 -8.19
CA GLN A 274 0.58 11.57 -9.02
C GLN A 274 1.00 11.51 -10.50
N LEU A 275 1.56 12.59 -11.02
CA LEU A 275 2.07 12.63 -12.38
C LEU A 275 3.16 11.56 -12.56
N ASN A 276 4.19 11.55 -11.71
CA ASN A 276 5.31 10.59 -11.80
C ASN A 276 4.81 9.15 -11.76
N SER A 277 3.92 8.83 -10.84
CA SER A 277 3.32 7.50 -10.70
C SER A 277 2.52 7.10 -11.93
N ALA A 278 1.77 8.04 -12.55
CA ALA A 278 1.03 7.76 -13.79
C ALA A 278 1.98 7.35 -14.94
N LEU A 279 3.09 8.08 -15.12
CA LEU A 279 4.08 7.72 -16.14
C LEU A 279 4.79 6.39 -15.81
N CYS A 280 5.13 6.16 -14.54
CA CYS A 280 5.75 4.91 -14.07
C CYS A 280 4.85 3.71 -14.35
N ALA A 281 3.57 3.82 -14.00
CA ALA A 281 2.57 2.79 -14.18
C ALA A 281 2.47 2.32 -15.64
N LEU A 282 2.62 3.24 -16.60
CA LEU A 282 2.63 2.92 -18.03
C LEU A 282 3.95 2.31 -18.51
N LYS A 283 5.04 2.46 -17.76
CA LYS A 283 6.36 1.89 -18.05
C LYS A 283 6.63 0.55 -17.37
N LEU A 284 5.79 0.13 -16.42
CA LEU A 284 5.91 -1.16 -15.74
C LEU A 284 5.82 -2.31 -16.75
N THR A 285 6.74 -3.27 -16.60
CA THR A 285 6.82 -4.50 -17.38
C THR A 285 6.72 -5.73 -16.46
N PRO A 286 6.11 -6.85 -16.90
CA PRO A 286 5.57 -7.09 -18.24
C PRO A 286 4.20 -6.45 -18.48
N SER A 287 3.51 -6.00 -17.43
CA SER A 287 2.12 -5.52 -17.52
C SER A 287 2.00 -4.06 -17.06
N PRO A 288 1.77 -3.11 -17.98
CA PRO A 288 1.50 -1.72 -17.61
C PRO A 288 0.17 -1.62 -16.84
N LYS A 289 0.03 -0.57 -16.03
CA LYS A 289 -1.14 -0.30 -15.18
C LYS A 289 -1.90 0.95 -15.66
N PRO A 290 -2.58 0.91 -16.82
CA PRO A 290 -3.21 2.09 -17.40
C PRO A 290 -4.35 2.64 -16.55
N VAL A 291 -5.14 1.79 -15.88
CA VAL A 291 -6.24 2.25 -15.00
C VAL A 291 -5.72 3.11 -13.86
N PHE A 292 -4.59 2.72 -13.26
CA PHE A 292 -3.93 3.54 -12.24
C PHE A 292 -3.50 4.90 -12.80
N ALA A 293 -2.90 4.91 -14.00
CA ALA A 293 -2.47 6.14 -14.65
C ALA A 293 -3.65 7.07 -15.00
N LEU A 294 -4.80 6.52 -15.41
CA LEU A 294 -6.04 7.28 -15.63
C LEU A 294 -6.46 8.00 -14.34
N HIS A 295 -6.69 7.25 -13.25
CA HIS A 295 -7.13 7.82 -11.97
C HIS A 295 -6.15 8.87 -11.43
N ALA A 296 -4.85 8.62 -11.53
CA ALA A 296 -3.83 9.57 -11.07
C ALA A 296 -3.85 10.87 -11.89
N CYS A 297 -4.09 10.80 -13.20
CA CYS A 297 -4.20 11.99 -14.05
C CYS A 297 -5.53 12.72 -13.86
N ASP A 298 -6.64 12.00 -13.70
CA ASP A 298 -7.97 12.56 -13.42
C ASP A 298 -7.93 13.39 -12.13
N ALA A 299 -7.37 12.85 -11.05
CA ALA A 299 -7.24 13.55 -9.79
C ALA A 299 -6.40 14.84 -9.89
N VAL A 300 -5.39 14.88 -10.78
CA VAL A 300 -4.61 16.10 -11.05
C VAL A 300 -5.44 17.10 -11.86
N ILE A 301 -6.13 16.65 -12.90
CA ILE A 301 -6.94 17.51 -13.77
C ILE A 301 -8.10 18.13 -13.00
N GLU A 302 -8.85 17.33 -12.24
CA GLU A 302 -9.96 17.81 -11.40
C GLU A 302 -9.48 18.85 -10.38
N ARG A 303 -8.31 18.63 -9.78
CA ARG A 303 -7.72 19.55 -8.82
C ARG A 303 -7.15 20.82 -9.46
N LEU A 304 -6.63 20.79 -10.68
CA LEU A 304 -5.92 21.95 -11.25
C LEU A 304 -6.72 22.72 -12.30
N ALA A 305 -7.70 22.09 -12.95
CA ALA A 305 -8.48 22.72 -14.02
C ALA A 305 -9.68 23.54 -13.50
N THR A 306 -9.97 23.50 -12.21
CA THR A 306 -11.08 24.27 -11.62
C THR A 306 -10.59 25.63 -11.05
N PRO A 307 -11.31 26.75 -11.30
CA PRO A 307 -10.89 28.09 -10.87
C PRO A 307 -10.66 28.22 -9.36
N ARG A 308 -11.52 27.56 -8.57
CA ARG A 308 -11.45 27.56 -7.09
C ARG A 308 -10.18 26.87 -6.60
N ALA A 309 -9.72 25.83 -7.28
CA ALA A 309 -8.55 25.09 -6.88
C ALA A 309 -7.25 25.75 -7.37
N ALA A 310 -7.26 26.42 -8.52
CA ALA A 310 -6.12 27.23 -8.97
C ALA A 310 -5.85 28.43 -8.03
N ALA A 311 -6.90 29.09 -7.51
CA ALA A 311 -6.77 30.23 -6.60
C ALA A 311 -6.17 29.85 -5.22
N LEU A 312 -6.51 28.67 -4.69
CA LEU A 312 -5.94 28.15 -3.44
C LEU A 312 -4.46 27.79 -3.57
N LEU A 313 -3.99 27.49 -4.79
CA LEU A 313 -2.63 27.03 -5.06
C LEU A 313 -1.71 28.13 -5.60
N SER A 314 -2.28 29.21 -6.16
CA SER A 314 -1.54 30.31 -6.78
C SER A 314 -1.30 31.50 -5.85
N SER A 315 -2.00 31.60 -4.71
CA SER A 315 -1.85 32.74 -3.81
C SER A 315 -0.47 32.79 -3.13
N SER A 316 0.43 33.58 -3.70
CA SER A 316 1.38 34.36 -2.91
C SER A 316 0.57 35.35 -2.09
N ALA A 317 0.71 35.32 -0.77
CA ALA A 317 0.05 36.25 0.14
C ALA A 317 0.14 37.71 -0.37
N SER A 318 -1.00 38.27 -0.76
CA SER A 318 -1.21 39.71 -0.83
C SER A 318 -2.51 39.98 -0.11
N SER A 319 -2.39 40.54 1.09
CA SER A 319 -3.49 40.99 1.92
C SER A 319 -4.09 42.27 1.32
N THR A 320 -5.18 42.15 0.57
CA THR A 320 -6.14 43.24 0.45
C THR A 320 -7.54 42.66 0.58
N ASN A 321 -8.13 42.92 1.75
CA ASN A 321 -9.57 42.78 1.98
C ASN A 321 -10.29 43.77 1.04
N ASP A 322 -10.80 43.28 -0.07
CA ASP A 322 -11.88 43.94 -0.82
C ASP A 322 -12.75 42.85 -1.43
N VAL A 323 -13.65 42.29 -0.61
CA VAL A 323 -14.74 41.42 -1.09
C VAL A 323 -15.98 42.29 -1.21
N ALA A 324 -16.13 42.94 -2.36
CA ALA A 324 -17.38 43.55 -2.78
C ALA A 324 -17.79 42.97 -4.14
N GLY A 325 -18.70 42.00 -4.09
CA GLY A 325 -19.62 41.66 -5.18
C GLY A 325 -19.02 41.09 -6.48
N ALA A 326 -18.76 39.78 -6.51
CA ALA A 326 -18.66 39.03 -7.76
C ALA A 326 -19.72 37.91 -7.74
N GLY A 327 -20.56 37.88 -8.77
CA GLY A 327 -21.63 36.91 -8.95
C GLY A 327 -21.13 35.48 -9.04
N TRP A 328 -22.03 34.54 -8.73
CA TRP A 328 -21.78 33.11 -8.64
C TRP A 328 -21.74 32.43 -10.03
N GLU A 329 -21.01 33.00 -10.98
CA GLU A 329 -20.79 32.38 -12.29
C GLU A 329 -19.35 31.83 -12.37
N SER A 330 -19.27 30.51 -12.45
CA SER A 330 -18.05 29.75 -12.60
C SER A 330 -17.47 29.92 -14.01
N GLU A 331 -16.65 30.94 -14.25
CA GLU A 331 -15.85 30.99 -15.46
C GLU A 331 -14.73 29.93 -15.37
N ALA A 332 -14.88 28.83 -16.10
CA ALA A 332 -13.82 27.84 -16.27
C ALA A 332 -12.56 28.54 -16.79
N LEU A 333 -11.39 28.22 -16.21
CA LEU A 333 -10.11 28.76 -16.67
C LEU A 333 -9.96 28.48 -18.17
N THR A 334 -9.74 29.53 -18.96
CA THR A 334 -9.47 29.38 -20.38
C THR A 334 -8.15 28.64 -20.56
N PRO A 335 -8.13 27.46 -21.21
CA PRO A 335 -6.90 26.72 -21.45
C PRO A 335 -5.90 27.56 -22.25
N SER A 336 -4.72 27.80 -21.68
CA SER A 336 -3.68 28.65 -22.27
C SER A 336 -2.29 28.22 -21.79
N PRO A 337 -1.22 28.42 -22.59
CA PRO A 337 0.16 28.20 -22.16
C PRO A 337 0.60 29.08 -20.99
N THR A 338 -0.07 30.21 -20.77
CA THR A 338 0.18 31.14 -19.67
C THR A 338 -0.71 30.91 -18.45
N ALA A 339 -1.63 29.93 -18.51
CA ALA A 339 -2.50 29.62 -17.40
C ALA A 339 -1.70 29.06 -16.21
N PRO A 340 -2.14 29.30 -14.96
CA PRO A 340 -1.60 28.60 -13.81
C PRO A 340 -1.59 27.09 -14.04
N PHE A 341 -0.50 26.42 -13.66
CA PHE A 341 -0.34 24.97 -13.79
C PHE A 341 -0.42 24.41 -15.22
N ALA A 342 -0.23 25.24 -16.25
CA ALA A 342 -0.27 24.79 -17.65
C ALA A 342 0.67 23.59 -17.90
N GLN A 343 1.86 23.57 -17.28
CA GLN A 343 2.81 22.48 -17.43
C GLN A 343 2.31 21.17 -16.80
N GLU A 344 1.73 21.23 -15.60
CA GLU A 344 1.17 20.09 -14.88
C GLU A 344 -0.05 19.54 -15.61
N LEU A 345 -0.94 20.42 -16.07
CA LEU A 345 -2.13 20.06 -16.86
C LEU A 345 -1.74 19.41 -18.19
N ALA A 346 -0.80 20.00 -18.94
CA ALA A 346 -0.27 19.39 -20.16
C ALA A 346 0.27 17.98 -19.91
N LYS A 347 1.06 17.79 -18.84
CA LYS A 347 1.59 16.46 -18.44
C LYS A 347 0.46 15.50 -18.06
N ALA A 348 -0.56 15.95 -17.33
CA ALA A 348 -1.68 15.11 -16.90
C ALA A 348 -2.50 14.62 -18.09
N TYR A 349 -2.93 15.53 -18.98
CA TYR A 349 -3.66 15.17 -20.20
C TYR A 349 -2.83 14.26 -21.10
N PHE A 350 -1.54 14.56 -21.31
CA PHE A 350 -0.68 13.72 -22.13
C PHE A 350 -0.54 12.30 -21.55
N ARG A 351 -0.28 12.15 -20.25
CA ARG A 351 -0.14 10.83 -19.59
C ARG A 351 -1.48 10.07 -19.57
N ARG A 352 -2.60 10.76 -19.38
CA ARG A 352 -3.95 10.18 -19.50
C ARG A 352 -4.22 9.66 -20.92
N ALA A 353 -3.81 10.42 -21.95
CA ALA A 353 -3.91 9.98 -23.33
C ALA A 353 -3.09 8.71 -23.59
N LEU A 354 -1.85 8.63 -23.08
CA LEU A 354 -1.03 7.41 -23.19
C LEU A 354 -1.71 6.20 -22.54
N ALA A 355 -2.34 6.38 -21.38
CA ALA A 355 -3.12 5.32 -20.73
C ALA A 355 -4.33 4.88 -21.57
N LYS A 356 -5.06 5.84 -22.16
CA LYS A 356 -6.18 5.57 -23.09
C LYS A 356 -5.76 4.81 -24.34
N VAL A 357 -4.58 5.11 -24.88
CA VAL A 357 -3.99 4.34 -25.98
C VAL A 357 -3.76 2.88 -25.58
N VAL A 358 -3.24 2.61 -24.37
CA VAL A 358 -3.02 1.23 -23.88
C VAL A 358 -4.35 0.46 -23.77
N ILE A 359 -5.44 1.11 -23.35
CA ILE A 359 -6.78 0.49 -23.29
C ILE A 359 -7.57 0.58 -24.62
N LYS A 360 -6.91 0.99 -25.71
CA LYS A 360 -7.48 1.09 -27.08
C LYS A 360 -8.62 2.12 -27.23
N ASP A 361 -8.66 3.12 -26.36
CA ASP A 361 -9.53 4.30 -26.46
C ASP A 361 -8.81 5.42 -27.24
N ASP A 362 -8.68 5.25 -28.55
CA ASP A 362 -8.03 6.25 -29.40
C ASP A 362 -8.83 7.56 -29.50
N ASP A 363 -10.17 7.53 -29.36
CA ASP A 363 -11.00 8.74 -29.43
C ASP A 363 -10.81 9.61 -28.17
N GLY A 364 -10.84 8.99 -26.99
CA GLY A 364 -10.54 9.69 -25.74
C GLY A 364 -9.07 10.13 -25.65
N ALA A 365 -8.14 9.36 -26.22
CA ALA A 365 -6.73 9.78 -26.31
C ALA A 365 -6.56 11.02 -27.19
N ASP A 366 -7.24 11.10 -28.33
CA ASP A 366 -7.19 12.26 -29.22
C ASP A 366 -7.73 13.54 -28.54
N ALA A 367 -8.82 13.41 -27.78
CA ALA A 367 -9.40 14.50 -27.00
C ALA A 367 -8.43 15.03 -25.92
N ASP A 368 -7.77 14.11 -25.20
CA ASP A 368 -6.77 14.49 -24.19
C ASP A 368 -5.54 15.13 -24.83
N LEU A 369 -5.07 14.63 -25.97
CA LEU A 369 -3.93 15.24 -26.69
C LEU A 369 -4.27 16.63 -27.23
N SER A 370 -5.52 16.86 -27.69
CA SER A 370 -6.00 18.21 -28.03
C SER A 370 -5.95 19.13 -26.82
N SER A 371 -6.43 18.67 -25.66
CA SER A 371 -6.42 19.43 -24.42
C SER A 371 -4.99 19.73 -23.97
N ALA A 372 -4.08 18.75 -24.06
CA ALA A 372 -2.68 18.93 -23.71
C ALA A 372 -1.99 20.00 -24.59
N LEU A 373 -2.31 20.06 -25.90
CA LEU A 373 -1.80 21.09 -26.81
C LEU A 373 -2.35 22.50 -26.54
N GLN A 374 -3.50 22.64 -25.88
CA GLN A 374 -3.99 23.97 -25.45
C GLN A 374 -3.07 24.58 -24.39
N TYR A 375 -2.44 23.74 -23.56
CA TYR A 375 -1.50 24.17 -22.52
C TYR A 375 -0.02 24.14 -22.98
N ALA A 376 0.32 23.26 -23.93
CA ALA A 376 1.69 23.10 -24.43
C ALA A 376 1.71 22.97 -25.97
N PRO A 377 1.39 24.04 -26.73
CA PRO A 377 1.17 24.00 -28.17
C PRO A 377 2.42 23.65 -28.97
N GLU A 378 3.63 23.85 -28.40
CA GLU A 378 4.89 23.57 -29.07
C GLU A 378 5.55 22.24 -28.66
N ASP A 379 4.89 21.44 -27.82
CA ASP A 379 5.46 20.16 -27.38
C ASP A 379 5.49 19.13 -28.51
N ALA A 380 6.70 18.78 -28.96
CA ALA A 380 6.92 17.82 -30.04
C ALA A 380 6.46 16.40 -29.70
N GLY A 381 6.51 16.00 -28.41
CA GLY A 381 6.06 14.69 -27.95
C GLY A 381 4.54 14.54 -28.06
N ILE A 382 3.80 15.57 -27.62
CA ILE A 382 2.34 15.60 -27.74
C ILE A 382 1.91 15.61 -29.21
N LYS A 383 2.53 16.46 -30.05
CA LYS A 383 2.25 16.50 -31.51
C LYS A 383 2.48 15.14 -32.17
N LYS A 384 3.58 14.47 -31.84
CA LYS A 384 3.94 13.16 -32.40
C LYS A 384 2.91 12.09 -32.02
N GLU A 385 2.54 11.99 -30.74
CA GLU A 385 1.55 10.99 -30.31
C GLU A 385 0.17 11.28 -30.91
N LYS A 386 -0.22 12.55 -31.04
CA LYS A 386 -1.50 12.93 -31.67
C LYS A 386 -1.56 12.49 -33.13
N ALA A 387 -0.49 12.67 -33.89
CA ALA A 387 -0.39 12.16 -35.25
C ALA A 387 -0.48 10.62 -35.29
N ALA A 388 0.14 9.92 -34.34
CA ALA A 388 0.06 8.47 -34.24
C ALA A 388 -1.36 7.97 -33.93
N VAL A 389 -2.06 8.59 -32.98
CA VAL A 389 -3.47 8.31 -32.66
C VAL A 389 -4.36 8.56 -33.88
N ALA A 390 -4.18 9.69 -34.57
CA ALA A 390 -4.96 10.01 -35.77
C ALA A 390 -4.78 8.94 -36.86
N ALA A 391 -3.55 8.50 -37.11
CA ALA A 391 -3.28 7.42 -38.07
C ALA A 391 -3.93 6.09 -37.66
N ARG A 392 -3.93 5.74 -36.36
CA ARG A 392 -4.63 4.54 -35.84
C ARG A 392 -6.14 4.62 -36.07
N ARG A 393 -6.74 5.78 -35.78
CA ARG A 393 -8.19 6.03 -35.97
C ARG A 393 -8.60 5.90 -37.43
N GLU A 394 -7.84 6.49 -38.36
CA GLU A 394 -8.13 6.38 -39.79
C GLU A 394 -8.01 4.93 -40.29
N LYS A 395 -6.99 4.20 -39.82
CA LYS A 395 -6.87 2.76 -40.11
C LYS A 395 -8.06 1.96 -39.58
N LYS A 396 -8.54 2.26 -38.36
CA LYS A 396 -9.72 1.61 -37.74
C LYS A 396 -10.99 1.90 -38.53
N LYS A 397 -11.24 3.16 -38.92
CA LYS A 397 -12.38 3.56 -39.76
C LYS A 397 -12.34 2.88 -41.12
N ALA A 398 -11.18 2.84 -41.78
CA ALA A 398 -11.02 2.17 -43.08
C ALA A 398 -11.32 0.66 -42.97
N ALA A 399 -10.84 0.00 -41.91
CA ALA A 399 -11.14 -1.41 -41.65
C ALA A 399 -12.64 -1.65 -41.39
N GLN A 400 -13.29 -0.79 -40.61
CA GLN A 400 -14.74 -0.85 -40.37
C GLN A 400 -15.55 -0.65 -41.66
N ARG A 401 -15.21 0.33 -42.49
CA ARG A 401 -15.84 0.54 -43.81
C ARG A 401 -15.70 -0.69 -44.71
N LYS A 402 -14.51 -1.28 -44.77
CA LYS A 402 -14.26 -2.51 -45.54
C LYS A 402 -15.07 -3.69 -45.02
N ALA A 403 -15.18 -3.86 -43.70
CA ALA A 403 -15.96 -4.91 -43.08
C ALA A 403 -17.47 -4.74 -43.36
N TYR A 404 -17.98 -3.52 -43.18
CA TYR A 404 -19.38 -3.18 -43.47
C TYR A 404 -19.73 -3.42 -44.94
N SER A 405 -18.88 -2.97 -45.86
CA SER A 405 -19.06 -3.21 -47.30
C SER A 405 -19.06 -4.70 -47.68
N LYS A 406 -18.42 -5.58 -46.90
CA LYS A 406 -18.42 -7.03 -47.14
C LYS A 406 -19.65 -7.72 -46.55
N MET A 407 -20.28 -7.13 -45.54
CA MET A 407 -21.48 -7.69 -44.88
C MET A 407 -22.78 -7.29 -45.58
N PHE A 408 -22.81 -6.13 -46.24
CA PHE A 408 -24.03 -5.52 -46.79
C PHE A 408 -23.93 -5.07 -48.25
N GLY A 409 -22.77 -5.24 -48.88
CA GLY A 409 -22.58 -5.09 -50.32
C GLY A 409 -22.21 -6.44 -50.91
#